data_AF-L9Z140-F1
#
_entry.id   AF-L9Z140-F1
#
_cell.length_a   1.000
_cell.length_b   1.000
_cell.length_c   1.000
_cell.angle_alpha   90.00
_cell.angle_beta   90.00
_cell.angle_gamma   90.00
#
_symmetry.space_group_name_H-M   'P 1'
#
loop_
_entity.id
_entity.type
_entity.pdbx_description
1 polymer ?
#
loop_
_entity_poly.entity_id
_entity_poly.type
_entity_poly.pdbx_seq_one_letter_code
_entity_poly.pdbx_strand_id
1 'polypeptide(L)'
;MSDADVDSETAESLARARLAEALRHPGESTGSDIARLAELADAITTALDRGERPEKRTVEEARFRADRIETRLDEVTALFGWHPRDAGANWGVPARRPTGRDRGPRLG
;
A
#
# COMPACT_ATOMS: atom_id res chain seq x y z
N MET A 1 -22.73 -21.17 17.78
CA MET A 1 -21.53 -20.54 17.22
C MET A 1 -21.22 -21.29 15.94
N SER A 2 -21.40 -20.60 14.83
CA SER A 2 -21.34 -21.17 13.48
C SER A 2 -19.87 -21.27 13.08
N ASP A 3 -19.47 -22.30 12.33
CA ASP A 3 -18.09 -22.42 11.79
C ASP A 3 -17.60 -21.14 11.09
N ALA A 4 -18.51 -20.31 10.56
CA ALA A 4 -18.22 -19.03 9.95
C ALA A 4 -17.68 -17.95 10.92
N ASP A 5 -18.06 -18.00 12.21
CA ASP A 5 -17.63 -17.00 13.19
C ASP A 5 -16.16 -17.21 13.59
N VAL A 6 -15.70 -18.46 13.62
CA VAL A 6 -14.31 -18.85 13.96
C VAL A 6 -13.33 -18.50 12.83
N ASP A 7 -13.78 -18.61 11.57
CA ASP A 7 -12.97 -18.24 10.39
C ASP A 7 -12.69 -16.73 10.35
N SER A 8 -13.70 -15.91 10.70
CA SER A 8 -13.57 -14.45 10.75
C SER A 8 -12.62 -13.98 11.85
N GLU A 9 -12.73 -14.52 13.07
CA GLU A 9 -11.86 -14.15 14.19
C GLU A 9 -10.39 -14.51 13.90
N THR A 10 -10.18 -15.66 13.25
CA THR A 10 -8.84 -16.11 12.83
C THR A 10 -8.27 -15.21 11.75
N ALA A 11 -9.06 -14.85 10.74
CA ALA A 11 -8.66 -13.94 9.67
C ALA A 11 -8.31 -12.53 10.20
N GLU A 12 -9.12 -12.02 11.14
CA GLU A 12 -8.89 -10.73 11.79
C GLU A 12 -7.59 -10.73 12.59
N SER A 13 -7.40 -11.73 13.44
CA SER A 13 -6.18 -11.89 14.24
C SER A 13 -4.93 -11.96 13.38
N LEU A 14 -5.01 -12.68 12.26
CA LEU A 14 -3.90 -12.83 11.31
C LEU A 14 -3.56 -11.52 10.60
N ALA A 15 -4.57 -10.78 10.10
CA ALA A 15 -4.35 -9.50 9.44
C ALA A 15 -3.74 -8.47 10.40
N ARG A 16 -4.24 -8.41 11.65
CA ARG A 16 -3.68 -7.54 12.71
C ARG A 16 -2.21 -7.87 12.99
N ALA A 17 -1.88 -9.16 13.15
CA ALA A 17 -0.51 -9.58 13.41
C ALA A 17 0.43 -9.23 12.24
N ARG A 18 -0.01 -9.41 11.00
CA ARG A 18 0.76 -9.09 9.80
C ARG A 18 0.99 -7.59 9.65
N LEU A 19 -0.02 -6.76 9.91
CA LEU A 19 0.14 -5.31 9.89
C LEU A 19 1.08 -4.84 11.00
N ALA A 20 0.94 -5.38 12.21
CA ALA A 20 1.82 -5.04 13.33
C ALA A 20 3.29 -5.41 13.06
N GLU A 21 3.55 -6.57 12.43
CA GLU A 21 4.91 -6.93 12.01
C GLU A 21 5.45 -6.00 10.93
N ALA A 22 4.66 -5.69 9.90
CA ALA A 22 5.07 -4.82 8.80
C ALA A 22 5.40 -3.39 9.27
N LEU A 23 4.64 -2.88 10.25
CA LEU A 23 4.80 -1.54 10.82
C LEU A 23 5.68 -1.51 12.08
N ARG A 24 6.30 -2.63 12.48
CA ARG A 24 7.15 -2.67 13.66
C ARG A 24 8.29 -1.65 13.52
N HIS A 25 8.46 -0.82 14.54
CA HIS A 25 9.37 0.33 14.49
C HIS A 25 10.82 -0.12 14.20
N PRO A 26 11.64 0.67 13.47
CA PRO A 26 13.03 0.31 13.17
C PRO A 26 13.90 0.04 14.41
N GLY A 27 13.60 0.71 15.53
CA GLY A 27 14.26 0.48 16.82
C GLY A 27 13.90 -0.86 17.48
N GLU A 28 12.86 -1.53 17.01
CA GLU A 28 12.36 -2.82 17.53
C GLU A 28 12.67 -3.98 16.57
N SER A 29 12.69 -3.72 15.26
CA SER A 29 13.07 -4.71 14.25
C SER A 29 13.63 -4.02 13.01
N THR A 30 14.81 -4.45 12.59
CA THR A 30 15.41 -4.07 11.29
C THR A 30 14.85 -4.91 10.14
N GLY A 31 14.04 -5.92 10.43
CA GLY A 31 13.45 -6.83 9.44
C GLY A 31 12.05 -6.42 8.95
N SER A 32 11.41 -5.46 9.62
CA SER A 32 10.05 -5.02 9.25
C SER A 32 10.05 -4.29 7.91
N ASP A 33 8.89 -4.27 7.25
CA ASP A 33 8.75 -3.58 5.97
C ASP A 33 8.97 -2.07 6.14
N ILE A 34 8.52 -1.45 7.26
CA ILE A 34 8.76 -0.02 7.55
C ILE A 34 10.23 0.29 7.84
N ALA A 35 10.95 -0.59 8.53
CA ALA A 35 12.37 -0.40 8.82
C ALA A 35 13.21 -0.45 7.55
N ARG A 36 12.94 -1.44 6.70
CA ARG A 36 13.60 -1.53 5.39
C ARG A 36 13.24 -0.36 4.49
N LEU A 37 11.98 0.08 4.47
CA LEU A 37 11.58 1.24 3.70
C LEU A 37 12.30 2.51 4.18
N ALA A 38 12.45 2.72 5.48
CA ALA A 38 13.18 3.86 6.03
C ALA A 38 14.67 3.86 5.62
N GLU A 39 15.34 2.71 5.70
CA GLU A 39 16.73 2.56 5.23
C GLU A 39 16.88 2.88 3.75
N LEU A 40 15.97 2.38 2.91
CA LEU A 40 16.00 2.60 1.46
C LEU A 40 15.68 4.06 1.10
N ALA A 41 14.73 4.67 1.81
CA ALA A 41 14.38 6.08 1.64
C ALA A 41 15.58 6.98 1.95
N ASP A 42 16.29 6.72 3.05
CA ASP A 42 17.49 7.48 3.43
C ASP A 42 18.60 7.38 2.36
N ALA A 43 18.82 6.18 1.81
CA ALA A 43 19.78 5.99 0.72
C ALA A 43 19.37 6.75 -0.56
N ILE A 44 18.08 6.75 -0.91
CA ILE A 44 17.54 7.48 -2.06
C ILE A 44 17.69 8.98 -1.86
N THR A 45 17.27 9.53 -0.71
CA THR A 45 17.35 10.97 -0.43
C THR A 45 18.79 11.44 -0.39
N THR A 46 19.69 10.66 0.24
CA THR A 46 21.13 10.98 0.27
C THR A 46 21.74 11.09 -1.12
N ALA A 47 21.40 10.18 -2.04
CA ALA A 47 21.87 10.26 -3.43
C ALA A 47 21.32 11.51 -4.13
N LEU A 48 20.03 11.79 -3.98
CA LEU A 48 19.39 12.96 -4.59
C LEU A 48 19.96 14.27 -4.05
N ASP A 49 20.23 14.37 -2.75
CA ASP A 49 20.82 15.56 -2.11
C ASP A 49 22.25 15.84 -2.60
N ARG A 50 22.97 14.79 -3.02
CA ARG A 50 24.30 14.91 -3.65
C ARG A 50 24.23 15.24 -5.15
N GLY A 51 23.04 15.33 -5.72
CA GLY A 51 22.85 15.46 -7.17
C GLY A 51 23.17 14.18 -7.95
N GLU A 52 23.24 13.05 -7.26
CA GLU A 52 23.49 11.73 -7.83
C GLU A 52 22.18 11.04 -8.22
N ARG A 53 22.28 10.06 -9.12
CA ARG A 53 21.14 9.21 -9.47
C ARG A 53 21.05 8.05 -8.48
N PRO A 54 19.91 7.84 -7.79
CA PRO A 54 19.72 6.67 -6.93
C PRO A 54 19.86 5.35 -7.70
N GLU A 55 20.33 4.32 -7.03
CA GLU A 55 20.38 2.98 -7.60
C GLU A 55 18.98 2.47 -7.94
N LYS A 56 18.82 1.94 -9.15
CA LYS A 56 17.54 1.40 -9.64
C LYS A 56 16.98 0.34 -8.68
N ARG A 57 17.84 -0.58 -8.22
CA ARG A 57 17.45 -1.66 -7.31
C ARG A 57 16.93 -1.13 -5.97
N THR A 58 17.55 -0.08 -5.42
CA THR A 58 17.11 0.57 -4.18
C THR A 58 15.72 1.17 -4.33
N VAL A 59 15.46 1.86 -5.45
CA VAL A 59 14.13 2.41 -5.75
C VAL A 59 13.09 1.30 -5.94
N GLU A 60 13.43 0.23 -6.65
CA GLU A 60 12.53 -0.91 -6.87
C GLU A 60 12.18 -1.64 -5.56
N GLU A 61 13.18 -1.87 -4.69
CA GLU A 61 12.94 -2.46 -3.38
C GLU A 61 12.08 -1.54 -2.50
N ALA A 62 12.32 -0.23 -2.50
CA ALA A 62 11.51 0.72 -1.75
C ALA A 62 10.04 0.67 -2.18
N ARG A 63 9.78 0.60 -3.49
CA ARG A 63 8.42 0.43 -4.03
C ARG A 63 7.80 -0.89 -3.59
N PHE A 64 8.54 -1.98 -3.67
CA PHE A 64 8.06 -3.29 -3.20
C PHE A 64 7.66 -3.29 -1.72
N ARG A 65 8.44 -2.62 -0.85
CA ARG A 65 8.12 -2.49 0.58
C ARG A 65 6.89 -1.62 0.82
N ALA A 66 6.77 -0.51 0.10
CA ALA A 66 5.59 0.35 0.17
C ALA A 66 4.30 -0.41 -0.23
N ASP A 67 4.32 -1.13 -1.37
CA ASP A 67 3.20 -1.96 -1.84
C ASP A 67 2.79 -3.02 -0.79
N ARG A 68 3.78 -3.64 -0.14
CA ARG A 68 3.50 -4.63 0.92
C ARG A 68 2.80 -4.00 2.11
N ILE A 69 3.21 -2.81 2.55
CA ILE A 69 2.57 -2.09 3.65
C ILE A 69 1.14 -1.70 3.25
N GLU A 70 0.95 -1.16 2.05
CA GLU A 70 -0.38 -0.80 1.51
C GLU A 70 -1.30 -2.02 1.48
N THR A 71 -0.82 -3.17 0.99
CA THR A 71 -1.59 -4.42 0.98
C THR A 71 -2.05 -4.83 2.39
N ARG A 72 -1.22 -4.65 3.42
CA ARG A 72 -1.61 -4.98 4.81
C ARG A 72 -2.61 -3.97 5.38
N LEU A 73 -2.50 -2.70 5.02
CA LEU A 73 -3.48 -1.69 5.38
C LEU A 73 -4.83 -1.97 4.72
N ASP A 74 -4.83 -2.42 3.46
CA ASP A 74 -6.03 -2.82 2.73
C ASP A 74 -6.70 -4.05 3.34
N GLU A 75 -5.93 -5.07 3.74
CA GLU A 75 -6.47 -6.24 4.46
C GLU A 75 -7.24 -5.83 5.72
N VAL A 76 -6.68 -4.91 6.52
CA VAL A 76 -7.32 -4.41 7.75
C VAL A 76 -8.51 -3.51 7.44
N THR A 77 -8.40 -2.64 6.45
CA THR A 77 -9.47 -1.75 5.97
C THR A 77 -10.69 -2.56 5.51
N ALA A 78 -10.45 -3.65 4.76
CA ALA A 78 -11.49 -4.56 4.31
C ALA A 78 -12.19 -5.28 5.48
N LEU A 79 -11.44 -5.72 6.49
CA LEU A 79 -12.01 -6.37 7.68
C LEU A 79 -12.98 -5.47 8.45
N PHE A 80 -12.70 -4.17 8.52
CA PHE A 80 -13.57 -3.20 9.20
C PHE A 80 -14.61 -2.55 8.27
N GLY A 81 -14.69 -2.96 7.01
CA GLY A 81 -15.64 -2.39 6.04
C GLY A 81 -15.40 -0.91 5.74
N TRP A 82 -14.17 -0.41 5.94
CA TRP A 82 -13.83 0.98 5.68
C TRP A 82 -13.69 1.20 4.18
N HIS A 83 -14.70 1.78 3.53
CA HIS A 83 -14.54 2.08 2.10
C HIS A 83 -13.65 3.31 1.88
N PRO A 84 -12.82 3.33 0.83
CA PRO A 84 -12.03 4.51 0.43
C PRO A 84 -12.86 5.80 0.36
N ARG A 85 -14.12 5.68 -0.09
CA ARG A 85 -15.07 6.80 -0.19
C ARG A 85 -15.47 7.38 1.16
N ASP A 86 -15.50 6.58 2.23
CA ASP A 86 -15.92 7.01 3.56
C ASP A 86 -14.79 7.73 4.31
N ALA A 87 -13.53 7.39 3.97
CA ALA A 87 -12.33 8.03 4.51
C ALA A 87 -11.90 9.31 3.73
N GLY A 88 -12.67 9.73 2.72
CA GLY A 88 -12.28 10.84 1.84
C GLY A 88 -11.03 10.56 0.99
N ALA A 89 -10.60 9.30 0.91
CA ALA A 89 -9.35 8.91 0.30
C ALA A 89 -9.60 8.28 -1.08
N ASN A 90 -8.97 8.83 -2.11
CA ASN A 90 -8.90 8.18 -3.43
C ASN A 90 -7.64 7.30 -3.46
N TRP A 91 -7.72 6.12 -2.84
CA TRP A 91 -6.66 5.12 -2.88
C TRP A 91 -6.54 4.56 -4.30
N GLY A 92 -5.86 5.33 -5.16
CA GLY A 92 -5.31 4.88 -6.43
C GLY A 92 -6.27 4.11 -7.34
N VAL A 93 -7.49 4.60 -7.59
CA VAL A 93 -8.21 4.12 -8.79
C VAL A 93 -7.35 4.54 -9.98
N PRO A 94 -6.77 3.61 -10.78
CA PRO A 94 -6.20 4.01 -12.05
C PRO A 94 -7.34 4.61 -12.84
N ALA A 95 -7.27 5.91 -13.12
CA ALA A 95 -8.25 6.61 -13.92
C ALA A 95 -8.46 5.77 -15.18
N ARG A 96 -9.60 5.07 -15.26
CA ARG A 96 -10.01 4.42 -16.50
C ARG A 96 -10.06 5.55 -17.50
N ARG A 97 -9.09 5.56 -18.43
CA ARG A 97 -9.07 6.49 -19.55
C ARG A 97 -10.48 6.48 -20.14
N PRO A 98 -11.14 7.63 -20.30
CA PRO A 98 -12.37 7.65 -21.06
C PRO A 98 -12.03 7.14 -22.46
N THR A 99 -12.56 5.97 -22.84
CA THR A 99 -12.52 5.53 -24.22
C THR A 99 -13.28 6.57 -25.01
N GLY A 100 -12.52 7.40 -25.74
CA GLY A 100 -13.06 8.39 -26.65
C GLY A 100 -14.06 7.72 -27.58
N ARG A 101 -15.34 7.93 -27.29
CA ARG A 101 -16.41 7.86 -28.28
C ARG A 101 -17.12 9.19 -28.27
N ASP A 102 -16.35 10.20 -28.64
CA ASP A 102 -16.89 11.43 -29.16
C ASP A 102 -17.39 11.13 -30.58
N ARG A 103 -18.69 10.81 -30.68
CA ARG A 103 -19.45 10.96 -31.92
C ARG A 103 -20.67 11.80 -31.56
N GLY A 104 -20.49 13.10 -31.65
CA GLY A 104 -21.58 14.06 -31.63
C GLY A 104 -22.65 13.74 -32.70
N PRO A 105 -23.87 14.24 -32.52
CA PRO A 105 -24.99 13.96 -33.42
C PRO A 105 -24.71 14.57 -34.80
N ARG A 106 -24.80 13.74 -35.85
CA ARG A 106 -24.94 14.25 -37.22
C ARG A 106 -26.37 14.74 -37.37
N LEU A 107 -26.53 16.05 -37.39
CA LEU A 107 -27.76 16.68 -37.89
C LEU A 107 -27.81 16.42 -39.40
N GLY A 108 -28.90 15.79 -39.84
CA GLY A 108 -29.36 15.78 -41.22
C GLY A 108 -30.48 16.80 -41.40
#